data_AF-A0A6J1RDL6-F1
#
_entry.id   AF-A0A6J1RDL6-F1
#
_cell.length_a   1.000
_cell.length_b   1.000
_cell.length_c   1.000
_cell.angle_alpha   90.00
_cell.angle_beta   90.00
_cell.angle_gamma   90.00
#
_symmetry.space_group_name_H-M   'P 1'
#
loop_
_entity.id
_entity.type
_entity.pdbx_description
1 polymer ?
#
loop_
_entity_poly.entity_id
_entity_poly.type
_entity_poly.pdbx_seq_one_letter_code
_entity_poly.pdbx_strand_id
1 'polypeptide(L)'
;MSGLADPVAFAKDFIAGGVAAAISKTTVAPIERVKLLLQVQHISKQIAADKQYKGMIDCFVRIPREQGFLSYWRGNFANVIRYFPTQALNFAFKDKYKQVFLGGVDKNTQFMRYFLGNLASGGAAGATSLCFVYPLDFARTR
;
A
#
# COMPACT_ATOMS: atom_id res chain seq x y z
N MET A 1 24.92 19.31 -9.89
CA MET A 1 23.44 19.31 -10.05
C MET A 1 23.12 18.90 -11.48
N SER A 2 23.02 17.60 -11.77
CA SER A 2 22.83 17.11 -13.15
C SER A 2 22.29 15.66 -13.16
N GLY A 3 21.35 15.33 -12.28
CA GLY A 3 20.76 13.99 -12.18
C GLY A 3 19.24 13.94 -12.24
N LEU A 4 18.56 15.09 -12.39
CA LEU A 4 17.10 15.21 -12.29
C LEU A 4 16.36 15.30 -13.64
N ALA A 5 17.01 15.03 -14.77
CA ALA A 5 16.38 15.24 -16.07
C ALA A 5 16.79 14.21 -17.14
N ASP A 6 16.95 12.93 -16.78
CA ASP A 6 16.88 11.85 -17.77
C ASP A 6 15.53 11.13 -17.64
N PRO A 7 14.53 11.47 -18.50
CA PRO A 7 13.22 10.82 -18.50
C PRO A 7 13.32 9.30 -18.67
N VAL A 8 14.37 8.83 -19.34
CA VAL A 8 14.58 7.40 -19.61
C VAL A 8 15.07 6.68 -18.37
N ALA A 9 16.01 7.27 -17.63
CA ALA A 9 16.47 6.72 -16.35
C ALA A 9 15.32 6.67 -15.34
N PHE A 10 14.53 7.75 -15.25
CA PHE A 10 13.34 7.80 -14.41
C PHE A 10 12.31 6.72 -14.78
N ALA A 11 11.99 6.57 -16.07
CA ALA A 11 11.05 5.56 -16.53
C ALA A 11 11.53 4.13 -16.20
N LYS A 12 12.83 3.87 -16.35
CA LYS A 12 13.44 2.58 -15.98
C LYS A 12 13.29 2.31 -14.48
N ASP A 13 13.64 3.26 -13.62
CA ASP A 13 13.51 3.09 -12.16
C ASP A 13 12.05 2.95 -11.72
N PHE A 14 11.14 3.70 -12.34
CA PHE A 14 9.71 3.63 -12.08
C PHE A 14 9.12 2.27 -12.45
N ILE A 15 9.44 1.74 -13.64
CA ILE A 15 8.99 0.43 -14.09
C ILE A 15 9.64 -0.68 -13.26
N ALA A 16 10.95 -0.61 -12.99
CA ALA A 16 11.65 -1.59 -12.17
C ALA A 16 11.07 -1.64 -10.75
N GLY A 17 10.81 -0.48 -10.15
CA GLY A 17 10.12 -0.38 -8.86
C GLY A 17 8.70 -0.98 -8.90
N GLY A 18 7.96 -0.72 -9.98
CA GLY A 18 6.62 -1.28 -10.21
C GLY A 18 6.62 -2.80 -10.31
N VAL A 19 7.54 -3.37 -11.09
CA VAL A 19 7.69 -4.83 -11.23
C VAL A 19 8.11 -5.45 -9.90
N ALA A 20 9.09 -4.87 -9.20
CA ALA A 20 9.51 -5.35 -7.89
C ALA A 20 8.35 -5.34 -6.87
N ALA A 21 7.56 -4.27 -6.85
CA ALA A 21 6.37 -4.17 -6.00
C ALA A 21 5.30 -5.19 -6.39
N ALA A 22 5.08 -5.40 -7.70
CA ALA A 22 4.12 -6.38 -8.20
C ALA A 22 4.47 -7.81 -7.77
N ILE A 23 5.75 -8.19 -7.91
CA ILE A 23 6.26 -9.49 -7.47
C ILE A 23 6.09 -9.62 -5.96
N SER A 24 6.56 -8.63 -5.19
CA SER A 24 6.45 -8.64 -3.72
C SER A 24 5.00 -8.82 -3.26
N LYS A 25 4.07 -8.03 -3.80
CA LYS A 25 2.64 -8.11 -3.46
C LYS A 25 2.01 -9.44 -3.85
N THR A 26 2.39 -9.98 -5.00
CA THR A 26 1.88 -11.27 -5.47
C THR A 26 2.38 -12.43 -4.59
N THR A 27 3.63 -12.39 -4.12
CA THR A 27 4.17 -13.39 -3.20
C THR A 27 3.46 -13.38 -1.85
N VAL A 28 3.14 -12.19 -1.32
CA VAL A 28 2.47 -12.07 -0.01
C VAL A 28 0.95 -12.09 -0.07
N ALA A 29 0.34 -12.08 -1.26
CA ALA A 29 -1.11 -12.04 -1.43
C ALA A 29 -1.86 -13.18 -0.69
N PRO A 30 -1.38 -14.45 -0.66
CA PRO A 30 -2.09 -15.52 0.05
C PRO A 30 -2.23 -15.27 1.56
N ILE A 31 -1.15 -14.85 2.22
CA ILE A 31 -1.17 -14.55 3.66
C ILE A 31 -1.95 -13.27 3.96
N GLU A 32 -1.86 -12.27 3.09
CA GLU A 32 -2.60 -11.02 3.24
C GLU A 32 -4.12 -11.27 3.10
N ARG A 33 -4.55 -12.17 2.20
CA ARG A 33 -5.94 -12.60 2.10
C ARG A 33 -6.42 -13.30 3.38
N VAL A 34 -5.64 -14.24 3.91
CA VAL A 34 -6.00 -14.95 5.16
C VAL A 34 -6.15 -13.97 6.31
N LYS A 35 -5.22 -13.02 6.45
CA LYS A 35 -5.30 -11.94 7.45
C LYS A 35 -6.57 -11.13 7.28
N LEU A 36 -6.88 -10.68 6.06
CA LEU A 36 -8.08 -9.86 5.79
C LEU A 36 -9.36 -10.63 6.12
N LEU A 37 -9.48 -11.89 5.69
CA LEU A 37 -10.65 -12.72 5.99
C LEU A 37 -10.85 -12.89 7.50
N LEU A 38 -9.80 -13.19 8.25
CA LEU A 38 -9.88 -13.31 9.70
C LEU A 38 -10.26 -11.98 10.39
N GLN A 39 -9.78 -10.85 9.87
CA GLN A 39 -10.05 -9.53 10.43
C GLN A 39 -11.48 -9.04 10.13
N VAL A 40 -12.04 -9.36 8.96
CA VAL A 40 -13.35 -8.82 8.52
C VAL A 40 -14.48 -9.84 8.52
N GLN A 41 -14.24 -11.12 8.82
CA GLN A 41 -15.30 -12.15 8.81
C GLN A 41 -16.48 -11.85 9.74
N HIS A 42 -16.26 -11.17 10.86
CA HIS A 42 -17.33 -10.82 11.82
C HIS A 42 -18.30 -9.77 11.29
N ILE A 43 -17.88 -8.95 10.32
CA ILE A 43 -18.70 -7.92 9.68
C ILE A 43 -19.17 -8.32 8.28
N SER A 44 -18.73 -9.48 7.78
CA SER A 44 -19.08 -9.96 6.45
C SER A 44 -20.51 -10.53 6.44
N LYS A 45 -21.34 -10.05 5.51
CA LYS A 45 -22.68 -10.61 5.28
C LYS A 45 -22.67 -11.96 4.55
N GLN A 46 -21.53 -12.35 3.96
CA GLN A 46 -21.40 -13.57 3.18
C GLN A 46 -20.94 -14.77 4.03
N ILE A 47 -20.31 -14.53 5.18
CA ILE A 47 -19.80 -15.57 6.07
C ILE A 47 -20.77 -15.66 7.25
N ALA A 48 -21.60 -16.70 7.24
CA ALA A 48 -22.48 -16.98 8.37
C ALA A 48 -21.63 -17.27 9.63
N ALA A 49 -22.18 -16.96 10.82
CA ALA A 49 -21.44 -17.05 12.09
C ALA A 49 -20.91 -18.46 12.37
N ASP A 50 -21.64 -19.50 11.93
CA ASP A 50 -21.28 -20.91 12.01
C ASP A 50 -20.17 -21.32 11.04
N LYS A 51 -19.91 -20.53 9.99
CA LYS A 51 -18.90 -20.81 8.96
C LYS A 51 -17.61 -20.00 9.11
N GLN A 52 -17.50 -19.18 10.16
CA GLN A 52 -16.30 -18.41 10.45
C GLN A 52 -15.05 -19.30 10.56
N TYR A 53 -13.93 -18.77 10.11
CA TYR A 53 -12.65 -19.46 10.16
C TYR A 53 -12.11 -19.42 11.59
N LYS A 54 -11.68 -20.59 12.08
CA LYS A 54 -11.24 -20.77 13.47
C LYS A 54 -9.82 -20.25 13.73
N GLY A 55 -9.06 -19.97 12.66
CA GLY A 55 -7.70 -19.47 12.74
C GLY A 55 -7.01 -19.48 11.38
N MET A 56 -5.72 -19.15 11.36
CA MET A 56 -4.94 -19.05 10.11
C MET A 56 -4.86 -20.38 9.37
N ILE A 57 -4.53 -21.48 10.07
CA ILE A 57 -4.38 -22.81 9.45
C ILE A 57 -5.72 -23.28 8.85
N ASP A 58 -6.82 -23.13 9.60
CA ASP A 58 -8.17 -23.46 9.12
C ASP A 58 -8.52 -22.67 7.85
N CYS A 59 -8.22 -21.37 7.84
CA CYS A 59 -8.42 -20.50 6.69
C CYS A 59 -7.60 -20.96 5.46
N PHE A 60 -6.32 -21.28 5.63
CA PHE A 60 -5.46 -21.79 4.55
C PHE A 60 -5.90 -23.15 3.99
N VAL A 61 -6.50 -24.02 4.81
CA VAL A 61 -6.97 -25.32 4.33
C VAL A 61 -8.32 -25.18 3.63
N ARG A 62 -9.21 -24.33 4.13
CA ARG A 62 -10.59 -24.20 3.64
C ARG A 62 -10.72 -23.35 2.37
N ILE A 63 -9.99 -22.24 2.26
CA ILE A 63 -10.04 -21.35 1.08
C ILE A 63 -9.93 -22.12 -0.26
N PRO A 64 -8.91 -22.95 -0.50
CA PRO A 64 -8.75 -23.63 -1.78
C PRO A 64 -9.85 -24.68 -2.03
N ARG A 65 -10.44 -25.25 -0.97
CA ARG A 65 -11.53 -26.23 -1.06
C ARG A 65 -12.88 -25.57 -1.36
N GLU A 66 -13.12 -24.40 -0.77
CA GLU A 66 -14.40 -23.68 -0.90
C GLU A 66 -14.44 -22.79 -2.15
N GLN A 67 -13.31 -22.18 -2.53
CA GLN A 67 -13.26 -21.12 -3.56
C GLN A 67 -12.23 -21.39 -4.66
N GLY A 68 -11.47 -22.49 -4.57
CA GLY A 68 -10.39 -22.84 -5.49
C GLY A 68 -9.03 -22.23 -5.13
N PHE A 69 -7.94 -22.85 -5.58
CA PHE A 69 -6.57 -22.44 -5.23
C PHE A 69 -6.22 -21.01 -5.67
N LEU A 70 -6.65 -20.59 -6.86
CA LEU A 70 -6.40 -19.24 -7.37
C LEU A 70 -7.09 -18.13 -6.56
N SER A 71 -8.05 -18.49 -5.71
CA SER A 71 -8.76 -17.52 -4.88
C SER A 71 -7.82 -16.77 -3.93
N TYR A 72 -6.65 -17.32 -3.56
CA TYR A 72 -5.65 -16.60 -2.76
C TYR A 72 -5.26 -15.22 -3.29
N TRP A 73 -5.32 -15.02 -4.61
CA TRP A 73 -4.96 -13.78 -5.27
C TRP A 73 -6.15 -12.88 -5.65
N ARG A 74 -7.38 -13.20 -5.23
CA ARG A 74 -8.53 -12.30 -5.47
C ARG A 74 -8.23 -10.93 -4.82
N GLY A 75 -8.37 -9.86 -5.59
CA GLY A 75 -8.05 -8.50 -5.15
C GLY A 75 -6.56 -8.11 -5.27
N ASN A 76 -5.65 -9.04 -5.60
CA ASN A 76 -4.23 -8.72 -5.76
C ASN A 76 -3.97 -7.76 -6.93
N PHE A 77 -4.77 -7.82 -7.99
CA PHE A 77 -4.64 -6.91 -9.13
C PHE A 77 -4.76 -5.44 -8.72
N ALA A 78 -5.72 -5.12 -7.84
CA ALA A 78 -5.86 -3.78 -7.28
C ALA A 78 -4.60 -3.36 -6.50
N ASN A 79 -3.97 -4.28 -5.77
CA ASN A 79 -2.74 -4.02 -5.01
C ASN A 79 -1.56 -3.64 -5.89
N VAL A 80 -1.43 -4.34 -7.01
CA VAL A 80 -0.37 -4.11 -7.99
C VAL A 80 -0.59 -2.77 -8.68
N ILE A 81 -1.80 -2.51 -9.17
CA ILE A 81 -2.13 -1.24 -9.82
C ILE A 81 -1.90 -0.07 -8.89
N ARG A 82 -2.26 -0.19 -7.61
CA ARG A 82 -2.15 0.86 -6.61
C ARG A 82 -0.74 1.45 -6.49
N TYR A 83 0.30 0.67 -6.80
CA TYR A 83 1.68 1.14 -6.75
C TYR A 83 1.90 2.36 -7.67
N PHE A 84 1.42 2.30 -8.90
CA PHE A 84 1.68 3.31 -9.93
C PHE A 84 1.15 4.72 -9.56
N PRO A 85 -0.14 4.92 -9.21
CA PRO A 85 -0.64 6.22 -8.81
C PRO A 85 -0.03 6.69 -7.48
N THR A 86 0.21 5.79 -6.52
CA THR A 86 0.89 6.17 -5.27
C THR A 86 2.30 6.69 -5.53
N GLN A 87 3.06 6.05 -6.43
CA GLN A 87 4.41 6.51 -6.76
C GLN A 87 4.42 7.79 -7.58
N ALA A 88 3.46 7.98 -8.50
CA ALA A 88 3.29 9.23 -9.21
C ALA A 88 3.00 10.40 -8.24
N LEU A 89 2.14 10.18 -7.25
CA LEU A 89 1.82 11.19 -6.23
C LEU A 89 2.99 11.44 -5.27
N ASN A 90 3.69 10.38 -4.85
CA ASN A 90 4.93 10.54 -4.08
C ASN A 90 5.95 11.38 -4.84
N PHE A 91 6.14 11.12 -6.14
CA PHE A 91 7.05 11.93 -6.96
C PHE A 91 6.61 13.39 -7.05
N ALA A 92 5.31 13.64 -7.29
CA ALA A 92 4.79 15.00 -7.43
C ALA A 92 4.87 15.83 -6.14
N PHE A 93 4.62 15.20 -4.98
CA PHE A 93 4.32 15.96 -3.76
C PHE A 93 5.30 15.74 -2.61
N LYS A 94 6.06 14.63 -2.57
CA LYS A 94 6.90 14.30 -1.40
C LYS A 94 7.98 15.35 -1.15
N ASP A 95 8.68 15.78 -2.19
CA ASP A 95 9.74 16.78 -2.05
C ASP A 95 9.18 18.17 -1.75
N LYS A 96 8.01 18.50 -2.28
CA LYS A 96 7.29 19.74 -1.96
C LYS A 96 6.87 19.78 -0.49
N TYR A 97 6.27 18.72 0.02
CA TYR A 97 5.88 18.66 1.43
C TYR A 97 7.11 18.67 2.35
N LYS A 98 8.17 17.93 2.01
CA LYS A 98 9.42 18.00 2.77
C LYS A 98 10.00 19.42 2.78
N GLN A 99 10.01 20.12 1.66
CA GLN A 99 10.52 21.49 1.60
C GLN A 99 9.66 22.45 2.43
N VAL A 100 8.33 22.31 2.39
CA VAL A 100 7.41 23.16 3.15
C VAL A 100 7.54 22.93 4.66
N PHE A 101 7.64 21.68 5.11
CA PHE A 101 7.60 21.34 6.54
C PHE A 101 8.99 21.18 7.19
N LEU A 102 10.03 20.92 6.41
CA LEU A 102 11.42 20.71 6.89
C LEU A 102 12.41 21.70 6.30
N GLY A 103 11.97 22.65 5.47
CA GLY A 103 12.84 23.69 4.93
C GLY A 103 13.49 24.51 6.04
N GLY A 104 14.81 24.47 6.12
CA GLY A 104 15.60 25.20 7.12
C GLY A 104 15.62 24.57 8.52
N VAL A 105 15.09 23.35 8.71
CA VAL A 105 15.14 22.64 9.99
C VAL A 105 16.37 21.73 10.02
N ASP A 106 17.28 22.03 10.94
CA ASP A 106 18.51 21.25 11.10
C ASP A 106 18.30 20.06 12.06
N LYS A 107 18.64 18.86 11.60
CA LYS A 107 18.32 17.59 12.26
C LYS A 107 19.04 17.44 13.61
N ASN A 108 20.23 18.03 13.73
CA ASN A 108 21.11 17.81 14.89
C ASN A 108 20.85 18.80 16.04
N THR A 109 20.34 19.99 15.75
CA THR A 109 20.06 21.03 16.76
C THR A 109 18.58 21.14 17.12
N GLN A 110 17.66 20.72 16.23
CA GLN A 110 16.21 20.89 16.42
C GLN A 110 15.42 19.59 16.26
N PHE A 111 15.77 18.57 17.05
CA PHE A 111 15.14 17.23 16.97
C PHE A 111 13.60 17.26 17.01
N MET A 112 12.99 17.96 17.96
CA MET A 112 11.52 17.99 18.08
C MET A 112 10.84 18.66 16.88
N ARG A 113 11.47 19.71 16.34
CA ARG A 113 10.96 20.44 15.17
C ARG A 113 11.11 19.60 13.90
N TYR A 114 12.22 18.88 13.77
CA TYR A 114 12.45 17.92 12.70
C TYR A 114 11.49 16.72 12.78
N PHE A 115 11.23 16.20 13.98
CA PHE A 115 10.28 15.11 14.21
C PHE A 115 8.86 15.52 13.82
N LEU A 116 8.38 16.66 14.34
CA LEU A 116 7.05 17.19 14.02
C LEU A 116 6.92 17.55 12.52
N GLY A 117 7.97 18.13 11.93
CA GLY A 117 7.99 18.44 10.50
C GLY A 117 7.92 17.19 9.61
N ASN A 118 8.58 16.09 9.99
CA ASN A 118 8.48 14.83 9.27
C ASN A 118 7.09 14.19 9.42
N LEU A 119 6.50 14.26 10.61
CA LEU A 119 5.16 13.73 10.86
C LEU A 119 4.11 14.52 10.08
N ALA A 120 4.19 15.85 10.07
CA ALA A 120 3.33 16.73 9.28
C ALA A 120 3.51 16.50 7.77
N SER A 121 4.76 16.41 7.29
CA SER A 121 5.06 16.11 5.89
C SER A 121 4.51 14.75 5.47
N GLY A 122 4.67 13.71 6.31
CA GLY A 122 4.17 12.37 6.03
C GLY A 122 2.64 12.32 6.04
N GLY A 123 2.01 12.96 7.04
CA GLY A 123 0.56 13.05 7.15
C GLY A 123 -0.09 13.78 5.96
N ALA A 124 0.46 14.95 5.58
CA ALA A 124 -0.03 15.72 4.44
C ALA A 124 0.15 14.97 3.11
N ALA A 125 1.31 14.35 2.88
CA ALA A 125 1.54 13.54 1.69
C ALA A 125 0.60 12.32 1.63
N GLY A 126 0.39 11.66 2.77
CA GLY A 126 -0.54 10.53 2.89
C GLY A 126 -1.99 10.92 2.61
N ALA A 127 -2.47 12.02 3.19
CA ALA A 127 -3.82 12.53 2.97
C ALA A 127 -4.07 12.85 1.49
N THR A 128 -3.14 13.56 0.85
CA THR A 128 -3.21 13.88 -0.59
C THR A 128 -3.20 12.61 -1.44
N SER A 129 -2.34 11.63 -1.13
CA SER A 129 -2.35 10.36 -1.85
C SER A 129 -3.68 9.61 -1.70
N LEU A 130 -4.28 9.63 -0.52
CA LEU A 130 -5.55 8.97 -0.26
C LEU A 130 -6.69 9.61 -1.04
N CYS A 131 -6.71 10.94 -1.25
CA CYS A 131 -7.75 11.58 -2.07
C CYS A 131 -7.89 10.98 -3.47
N PHE A 132 -6.81 10.47 -4.06
CA PHE A 132 -6.82 9.86 -5.39
C PHE A 132 -6.89 8.33 -5.36
N VAL A 133 -6.23 7.69 -4.38
CA VAL A 133 -6.03 6.23 -4.35
C VAL A 133 -7.08 5.50 -3.53
N TYR A 134 -7.84 6.20 -2.68
CA TYR A 134 -8.84 5.59 -1.81
C TYR A 134 -9.89 4.72 -2.53
N PRO A 135 -10.39 5.09 -3.73
CA PRO A 135 -11.30 4.21 -4.48
C PRO A 135 -10.68 2.82 -4.80
N LEU A 136 -9.37 2.76 -5.06
CA LEU A 136 -8.66 1.50 -5.31
C LEU A 136 -8.50 0.67 -4.03
N ASP A 137 -8.20 1.32 -2.89
CA ASP A 137 -8.15 0.65 -1.59
C ASP A 137 -9.53 0.09 -1.19
N PHE A 138 -10.61 0.80 -1.52
CA PHE A 138 -11.97 0.32 -1.31
C PHE A 138 -12.29 -0.92 -2.17
N ALA A 139 -11.99 -0.87 -3.48
CA ALA A 139 -12.20 -1.99 -4.40
C ALA A 139 -11.40 -3.25 -4.03
N ARG A 140 -10.22 -3.08 -3.43
CA ARG A 140 -9.42 -4.19 -2.88
C ARG A 140 -10.10 -4.88 -1.69
N THR A 141 -10.80 -4.11 -0.86
CA THR A 141 -11.31 -4.56 0.44
C THR A 141 -12.70 -5.22 0.33
N ARG A 142 -13.42 -5.00 -0.78
CA ARG A 142 -14.78 -5.54 -1.03
C ARG A 142 -14.73 -6.76 -1.94
#